data_AF-W2ZHK3-F1
#
_entry.id   AF-W2ZHK3-F1
#
_cell.length_a   1.000
_cell.length_b   1.000
_cell.length_c   1.000
_cell.angle_alpha   90.00
_cell.angle_beta   90.00
_cell.angle_gamma   90.00
#
_symmetry.space_group_name_H-M   'P 1'
#
loop_
_entity.id
_entity.type
_entity.pdbx_description
1 polymer ?
#
loop_
_entity_poly.entity_id
_entity_poly.type
_entity_poly.pdbx_seq_one_letter_code
_entity_poly.pdbx_strand_id
1 'polypeptide(L)'
;MEMNADLLFHHFAKPMEWQIPLRDSAPPLGEWRDDLVDESNIRDLIDSAPGRGWFRHMMRLYASYEDERRRAYWDSTHAFPVSIAKRRASRYLEAFYTDRKQRRYRVGARWKSFLQQVLIGMLRGYCDLDLLLDPFFLHFPRPGEAGAWYPGIEDGSDPADILEASTIMDAADRWRNHFRDVAGDCPALGIARLRGKFMPSSS
;
A
#
# COMPACT_ATOMS: atom_id res chain seq x y z
N MET A 1 -7.50 -30.16 -0.20
CA MET A 1 -8.49 -29.56 -1.12
C MET A 1 -8.05 -28.13 -1.32
N GLU A 2 -7.64 -27.77 -2.52
CA GLU A 2 -7.18 -26.41 -2.84
C GLU A 2 -8.40 -25.48 -2.81
N MET A 3 -8.29 -24.39 -2.04
CA MET A 3 -9.39 -23.46 -1.85
C MET A 3 -9.51 -22.58 -3.10
N ASN A 4 -10.58 -22.75 -3.88
CA ASN A 4 -10.84 -21.95 -5.09
C ASN A 4 -11.73 -20.73 -4.78
N ALA A 5 -11.74 -19.75 -5.70
CA ALA A 5 -12.52 -18.53 -5.55
C ALA A 5 -14.03 -18.78 -5.38
N ASP A 6 -14.58 -19.82 -6.03
CA ASP A 6 -16.00 -20.18 -5.91
C ASP A 6 -16.34 -20.69 -4.51
N LEU A 7 -15.47 -21.52 -3.91
CA LEU A 7 -15.62 -22.02 -2.55
C LEU A 7 -15.58 -20.89 -1.52
N LEU A 8 -14.69 -19.92 -1.74
CA LEU A 8 -14.56 -18.75 -0.88
C LEU A 8 -15.78 -17.85 -1.01
N PHE A 9 -16.26 -17.62 -2.24
CA PHE A 9 -17.49 -16.89 -2.49
C PHE A 9 -18.70 -17.57 -1.87
N HIS A 10 -18.82 -18.91 -1.95
CA HIS A 10 -19.91 -19.66 -1.32
C HIS A 10 -19.84 -19.66 0.21
N HIS A 11 -18.65 -19.65 0.80
CA HIS A 11 -18.49 -19.69 2.25
C HIS A 11 -18.76 -18.33 2.92
N PHE A 12 -18.38 -17.24 2.25
CA PHE A 12 -18.63 -15.87 2.70
C PHE A 12 -19.83 -15.22 2.01
N ALA A 13 -20.55 -15.98 1.18
CA ALA A 13 -21.82 -15.54 0.63
C ALA A 13 -22.77 -15.21 1.77
N LYS A 14 -23.57 -14.17 1.52
CA LYS A 14 -24.68 -13.76 2.36
C LYS A 14 -25.47 -14.97 2.88
N PRO A 15 -25.75 -15.07 4.20
CA PRO A 15 -26.55 -16.16 4.77
C PRO A 15 -27.89 -16.27 4.05
N MET A 16 -28.39 -17.49 3.80
CA MET A 16 -29.71 -17.71 3.18
C MET A 16 -30.85 -17.00 3.95
N GLU A 17 -30.63 -16.72 5.23
CA GLU A 17 -31.55 -16.07 6.15
C GLU A 17 -31.73 -14.57 5.87
N TRP A 18 -30.74 -13.94 5.25
CA TRP A 18 -30.89 -12.58 4.76
C TRP A 18 -31.71 -12.67 3.47
N GLN A 19 -33.03 -12.57 3.54
CA GLN A 19 -33.86 -12.45 2.35
C GLN A 19 -33.65 -11.05 1.78
N ILE A 20 -32.89 -10.92 0.67
CA ILE A 20 -33.11 -9.75 -0.20
C ILE A 20 -34.50 -10.03 -0.73
N PRO A 21 -35.49 -9.13 -0.54
CA PRO A 21 -36.82 -9.34 -1.11
C PRO A 21 -36.64 -9.74 -2.57
N LEU A 22 -37.30 -10.82 -3.01
CA LEU A 22 -37.36 -11.11 -4.44
C LEU A 22 -37.87 -9.83 -5.09
N ARG A 23 -36.98 -9.09 -5.76
CA ARG A 23 -37.40 -7.89 -6.48
C ARG A 23 -38.23 -8.39 -7.64
N ASP A 24 -39.34 -7.72 -7.88
CA ASP A 24 -40.03 -7.82 -9.17
C ASP A 24 -39.01 -7.57 -10.28
N SER A 25 -39.26 -8.17 -11.44
CA SER A 25 -38.43 -7.92 -12.63
C SER A 25 -38.28 -6.42 -12.84
N ALA A 26 -37.08 -5.98 -13.25
CA ALA A 26 -36.85 -4.57 -13.52
C ALA A 26 -37.96 -4.02 -14.44
N PRO A 27 -38.50 -2.80 -14.17
CA PRO A 27 -39.56 -2.23 -15.00
C PRO A 27 -39.14 -2.21 -16.48
N PRO A 28 -40.06 -2.43 -17.43
CA PRO A 28 -39.81 -2.21 -18.85
C PRO A 28 -39.25 -0.81 -19.10
N LEU A 29 -38.38 -0.65 -20.10
CA LEU A 29 -37.71 0.63 -20.43
C LEU A 29 -38.66 1.84 -20.53
N GLY A 30 -39.92 1.66 -20.94
CA GLY A 30 -40.91 2.73 -21.04
C GLY A 30 -41.62 3.11 -19.73
N GLU A 31 -41.41 2.37 -18.64
CA GLU A 31 -41.99 2.64 -17.31
C GLU A 31 -41.02 3.40 -16.38
N TRP A 32 -39.79 3.62 -16.82
CA TRP A 32 -38.82 4.43 -16.09
C TRP A 32 -39.16 5.92 -16.22
N ARG A 33 -38.97 6.66 -15.13
CA ARG A 33 -38.98 8.11 -15.13
C ARG A 33 -37.71 8.63 -15.79
N ASP A 34 -37.72 8.71 -17.12
CA ASP A 34 -36.59 9.14 -17.94
C ASP A 34 -36.09 10.54 -17.55
N ASP A 35 -37.00 11.40 -17.09
CA ASP A 35 -36.71 12.76 -16.58
C ASP A 35 -35.84 12.77 -15.31
N LEU A 36 -35.73 11.64 -14.59
CA LEU A 36 -34.86 11.50 -13.41
C LEU A 36 -33.51 10.86 -13.75
N VAL A 37 -33.36 10.29 -14.95
CA VAL A 37 -32.14 9.61 -15.42
C VAL A 37 -31.29 10.59 -16.25
N ASP A 38 -31.09 11.80 -15.71
CA ASP A 38 -30.21 12.81 -16.29
C ASP A 38 -28.82 12.83 -15.62
N GLU A 39 -27.87 13.48 -16.29
CA GLU A 39 -26.48 13.55 -15.84
C GLU A 39 -26.33 14.18 -14.44
N SER A 40 -27.14 15.18 -14.09
CA SER A 40 -27.06 15.87 -12.80
C SER A 40 -27.57 14.97 -11.68
N ASN A 41 -28.74 14.37 -11.88
CA ASN A 41 -29.35 13.47 -10.90
C ASN A 41 -28.51 12.20 -10.69
N ILE A 42 -27.94 11.64 -11.76
CA ILE A 42 -26.99 10.52 -11.64
C ILE A 42 -25.71 10.99 -10.92
N ARG A 43 -25.17 12.17 -11.21
CA ARG A 43 -24.01 12.68 -10.47
C ARG A 43 -24.29 12.86 -8.99
N ASP A 44 -25.43 13.42 -8.61
CA ASP A 44 -25.81 13.64 -7.22
C ASP A 44 -26.11 12.31 -6.50
N LEU A 45 -26.77 11.37 -7.18
CA LEU A 45 -27.01 10.02 -6.68
C LEU A 45 -25.70 9.27 -6.50
N ILE A 46 -24.78 9.31 -7.49
CA ILE A 46 -23.47 8.76 -7.25
C ILE A 46 -22.92 9.56 -6.09
N ASP A 47 -22.62 10.86 -6.13
CA ASP A 47 -21.93 11.63 -5.08
C ASP A 47 -22.44 11.47 -3.64
N SER A 48 -23.74 11.26 -3.44
CA SER A 48 -24.36 10.95 -2.14
C SER A 48 -24.17 9.50 -1.68
N ALA A 49 -23.79 8.59 -2.58
CA ALA A 49 -23.64 7.16 -2.30
C ALA A 49 -22.68 6.88 -1.12
N PRO A 50 -23.10 6.00 -0.20
CA PRO A 50 -22.29 5.62 0.95
C PRO A 50 -20.98 4.97 0.48
N GLY A 51 -19.86 5.40 1.06
CA GLY A 51 -18.53 4.84 0.79
C GLY A 51 -17.59 5.74 -0.01
N ARG A 52 -18.04 6.65 -0.89
CA ARG A 52 -17.12 7.52 -1.66
C ARG A 52 -16.24 8.41 -0.80
N GLY A 53 -16.79 8.96 0.28
CA GLY A 53 -16.03 9.73 1.27
C GLY A 53 -14.94 8.89 1.93
N TRP A 54 -15.28 7.64 2.29
CA TRP A 54 -14.34 6.68 2.87
C TRP A 54 -13.24 6.31 1.85
N PHE A 55 -13.58 6.03 0.59
CA PHE A 55 -12.60 5.74 -0.46
C PHE A 55 -11.63 6.88 -0.72
N ARG A 56 -12.14 8.11 -0.85
CA ARG A 56 -11.29 9.30 -1.02
C ARG A 56 -10.37 9.51 0.18
N HIS A 57 -10.87 9.28 1.39
CA HIS A 57 -10.07 9.34 2.61
C HIS A 57 -8.99 8.24 2.61
N MET A 58 -9.35 7.00 2.29
CA MET A 58 -8.44 5.86 2.24
C MET A 58 -7.35 6.01 1.19
N MET A 59 -7.69 6.50 -0.01
CA MET A 59 -6.68 6.77 -1.05
C MET A 59 -5.64 7.78 -0.58
N ARG A 60 -6.05 8.83 0.15
CA ARG A 60 -5.12 9.81 0.71
C ARG A 60 -4.27 9.22 1.83
N LEU A 61 -4.87 8.46 2.74
CA LEU A 61 -4.14 7.78 3.81
C LEU A 61 -3.12 6.78 3.26
N TYR A 62 -3.53 6.00 2.27
CA TYR A 62 -2.71 5.04 1.57
C TYR A 62 -1.51 5.73 0.92
N ALA A 63 -1.73 6.76 0.08
CA ALA A 63 -0.65 7.43 -0.63
C ALA A 63 0.35 8.08 0.34
N SER A 64 -0.14 8.79 1.37
CA SER A 64 0.72 9.40 2.37
C SER A 64 1.50 8.37 3.19
N TYR A 65 0.89 7.22 3.49
CA TYR A 65 1.56 6.14 4.20
C TYR A 65 2.61 5.43 3.33
N GLU A 66 2.32 5.24 2.03
CA GLU A 66 3.22 4.60 1.08
C GLU A 66 4.56 5.34 1.00
N ASP A 67 4.54 6.67 0.82
CA ASP A 67 5.76 7.48 0.71
C ASP A 67 6.61 7.42 1.98
N GLU A 68 5.98 7.57 3.14
CA GLU A 68 6.69 7.52 4.42
C GLU A 68 7.25 6.14 4.70
N ARG A 69 6.48 5.08 4.40
CA ARG A 69 6.92 3.71 4.56
C ARG A 69 8.08 3.40 3.63
N ARG A 70 8.01 3.81 2.36
CA ARG A 70 9.08 3.59 1.38
C ARG A 70 10.40 4.19 1.88
N ARG A 71 10.34 5.41 2.44
CA ARG A 71 11.49 6.05 3.07
C ARG A 71 11.98 5.29 4.31
N ALA A 72 11.09 4.94 5.24
CA ALA A 72 11.47 4.23 6.46
C ALA A 72 12.00 2.81 6.21
N TYR A 73 11.49 2.15 5.17
CA TYR A 73 11.93 0.83 4.75
C TYR A 73 13.32 0.90 4.13
N TRP A 74 13.54 1.82 3.19
CA TRP A 74 14.87 2.12 2.68
C TRP A 74 15.82 2.46 3.83
N ASP A 75 15.33 3.23 4.81
CA ASP A 75 16.13 3.53 6.00
C ASP A 75 16.52 2.29 6.80
N SER A 76 15.74 1.21 6.73
CA SER A 76 15.90 -0.04 7.48
C SER A 76 16.73 -1.08 6.77
N THR A 77 16.65 -1.16 5.44
CA THR A 77 17.44 -2.05 4.60
C THR A 77 18.85 -1.54 4.35
N HIS A 78 19.06 -0.23 4.43
CA HIS A 78 20.37 0.39 4.28
C HIS A 78 20.91 0.69 5.67
N ALA A 79 22.01 0.07 6.10
CA ALA A 79 22.74 0.65 7.22
C ALA A 79 23.32 2.01 6.80
N PHE A 80 23.68 2.88 7.73
CA PHE A 80 24.52 4.04 7.41
C PHE A 80 25.39 4.26 8.63
N PRO A 81 26.66 3.78 8.63
CA PRO A 81 27.51 3.80 9.80
C PRO A 81 28.02 5.22 10.07
N VAL A 82 27.13 6.07 10.59
CA VAL A 82 27.51 7.39 11.11
C VAL A 82 28.09 7.19 12.50
N SER A 83 29.43 7.11 12.58
CA SER A 83 30.14 6.88 13.84
C SER A 83 29.79 7.95 14.89
N ILE A 84 29.91 7.60 16.17
CA ILE A 84 29.69 8.54 17.27
C ILE A 84 30.56 9.79 17.11
N ALA A 85 31.82 9.63 16.66
CA ALA A 85 32.72 10.75 16.39
C ALA A 85 32.17 11.68 15.31
N LYS A 86 31.71 11.14 14.16
CA LYS A 86 31.10 11.93 13.08
C LYS A 86 29.83 12.67 13.54
N ARG A 87 29.01 12.02 14.37
CA ARG A 87 27.79 12.61 14.96
C ARG A 87 28.11 13.75 15.93
N ARG A 88 29.12 13.59 16.77
CA ARG A 88 29.58 14.67 17.68
C ARG A 88 30.19 15.85 16.93
N ALA A 89 30.86 15.59 15.80
CA ALA A 89 31.49 16.61 14.98
C ALA A 89 30.52 17.41 14.09
N SER A 90 29.31 16.90 13.83
CA SER A 90 28.35 17.54 12.93
C SER A 90 26.91 17.44 13.43
N ARG A 91 26.32 18.61 13.72
CA ARG A 91 24.89 18.72 14.09
C ARG A 91 23.97 18.13 13.02
N TYR A 92 24.32 18.31 11.75
CA TYR A 92 23.56 17.74 10.63
C TYR A 92 23.56 16.21 10.68
N LEU A 93 24.71 15.59 10.91
CA LEU A 93 24.82 14.13 10.96
C LEU A 93 24.11 13.52 12.17
N GLU A 94 24.12 14.19 13.34
CA GLU A 94 23.35 13.74 14.50
C GLU A 94 21.83 13.88 14.28
N ALA A 95 21.38 14.99 13.69
CA ALA A 95 19.98 15.17 13.32
C ALA A 95 19.52 14.13 12.30
N PHE A 96 20.31 13.92 11.23
CA PHE A 96 20.06 12.90 10.22
C PHE A 96 19.91 11.49 10.83
N TYR A 97 20.83 11.11 11.72
CA TYR A 97 20.80 9.82 12.40
C TYR A 97 19.55 9.66 13.30
N THR A 98 19.23 10.71 14.07
CA THR A 98 18.08 10.72 14.96
C THR A 98 16.76 10.66 14.21
N ASP A 99 16.61 11.48 13.16
CA ASP A 99 15.43 11.52 12.30
C ASP A 99 15.18 10.16 11.63
N ARG A 100 16.24 9.49 11.18
CA ARG A 100 16.16 8.15 10.60
C ARG A 100 15.58 7.15 11.59
N LYS A 101 16.03 7.18 12.85
CA LYS A 101 15.49 6.31 13.92
C LYS A 101 14.03 6.65 14.23
N GLN A 102 13.68 7.93 14.31
CA GLN A 102 12.32 8.37 14.60
C GLN A 102 11.32 8.07 13.48
N ARG A 103 11.74 8.15 12.20
CA ARG A 103 10.89 7.81 11.04
C ARG A 103 10.35 6.38 11.13
N ARG A 104 11.20 5.41 11.49
CA ARG A 104 10.77 4.01 11.67
C ARG A 104 9.68 3.87 12.73
N TYR A 105 9.85 4.53 13.87
CA TYR A 105 8.85 4.52 14.94
C TYR A 105 7.51 5.14 14.49
N ARG A 106 7.57 6.31 13.85
CA ARG A 106 6.38 7.02 13.34
C ARG A 106 5.62 6.20 12.30
N VAL A 107 6.33 5.56 11.37
CA VAL A 107 5.71 4.68 10.36
C VAL A 107 5.04 3.48 11.02
N GLY A 108 5.65 2.87 12.04
CA GLY A 108 5.02 1.78 12.80
C GLY A 108 3.74 2.22 13.52
N ALA A 109 3.71 3.42 14.10
CA ALA A 109 2.52 3.98 14.73
C ALA A 109 1.41 4.27 13.71
N ARG A 110 1.75 4.94 12.60
CA ARG A 110 0.82 5.21 11.49
C ARG A 110 0.29 3.93 10.86
N TRP A 111 1.11 2.88 10.82
CA TRP A 111 0.72 1.60 10.28
C TRP A 111 -0.47 0.99 11.02
N LYS A 112 -0.42 1.01 12.35
CA LYS A 112 -1.52 0.49 13.18
C LYS A 112 -2.83 1.24 12.89
N SER A 113 -2.76 2.57 12.74
CA SER A 113 -3.93 3.38 12.39
C SER A 113 -4.45 3.06 10.99
N PHE A 114 -3.57 2.87 10.00
CA PHE A 114 -3.95 2.47 8.66
C PHE A 114 -4.63 1.09 8.64
N LEU A 115 -4.06 0.09 9.32
CA LEU A 115 -4.65 -1.25 9.43
C LEU A 115 -6.03 -1.24 10.07
N GLN A 116 -6.26 -0.36 11.06
CA GLN A 116 -7.59 -0.18 11.64
C GLN A 116 -8.60 0.33 10.61
N GLN A 117 -8.22 1.28 9.76
CA GLN A 117 -9.10 1.77 8.70
C GLN A 117 -9.38 0.71 7.62
N VAL A 118 -8.36 -0.08 7.26
CA VAL A 118 -8.53 -1.24 6.36
C VAL A 118 -9.50 -2.26 6.95
N LEU A 119 -9.36 -2.61 8.23
CA LEU A 119 -10.27 -3.52 8.92
C LEU A 119 -11.71 -2.98 8.93
N ILE A 120 -11.91 -1.69 9.19
CA ILE A 120 -13.23 -1.05 9.11
C ILE A 120 -13.79 -1.15 7.69
N GLY A 121 -12.95 -0.96 6.67
CA GLY A 121 -13.30 -1.12 5.26
C GLY A 121 -13.76 -2.53 4.94
N MET A 122 -12.99 -3.54 5.36
CA MET A 122 -13.31 -4.96 5.19
C MET A 122 -14.63 -5.33 5.88
N LEU A 123 -14.83 -4.91 7.13
CA LEU A 123 -16.06 -5.17 7.88
C LEU A 123 -17.31 -4.54 7.23
N ARG A 124 -17.13 -3.46 6.46
CA ARG A 124 -18.21 -2.77 5.72
C ARG A 124 -18.31 -3.22 4.26
N GLY A 125 -17.48 -4.14 3.81
CA GLY A 125 -17.44 -4.61 2.42
C GLY A 125 -16.91 -3.58 1.41
N TYR A 126 -16.14 -2.58 1.87
CA TYR A 126 -15.59 -1.52 1.01
C TYR A 126 -14.27 -1.91 0.32
N CYS A 127 -13.47 -2.80 0.92
CA CYS A 127 -12.22 -3.29 0.32
C CYS A 127 -11.96 -4.75 0.70
N ASP A 128 -11.21 -5.47 -0.14
CA ASP A 128 -10.91 -6.90 0.04
C ASP A 128 -9.49 -7.12 0.60
N LEU A 129 -9.14 -8.39 0.88
CA LEU A 129 -7.84 -8.85 1.36
C LEU A 129 -6.70 -8.60 0.37
N ASP A 130 -7.01 -8.42 -0.92
CA ASP A 130 -6.03 -8.14 -1.96
C ASP A 130 -5.24 -6.84 -1.70
N LEU A 131 -5.81 -5.90 -0.94
CA LEU A 131 -5.11 -4.70 -0.46
C LEU A 131 -3.84 -5.07 0.32
N LEU A 132 -3.87 -6.15 1.11
CA LEU A 132 -2.74 -6.64 1.91
C LEU A 132 -1.65 -7.30 1.07
N LEU A 133 -1.93 -7.64 -0.18
CA LEU A 133 -0.98 -8.25 -1.12
C LEU A 133 -0.12 -7.22 -1.85
N ASP A 134 -0.33 -5.92 -1.58
CA ASP A 134 0.47 -4.90 -2.24
C ASP A 134 1.95 -4.97 -1.80
N PRO A 135 2.93 -4.85 -2.72
CA PRO A 135 4.35 -4.84 -2.40
C PRO A 135 4.75 -3.88 -1.29
N PHE A 136 4.07 -2.76 -1.10
CA PHE A 136 4.46 -1.91 0.04
C PHE A 136 4.18 -2.61 1.37
N PHE A 137 3.29 -3.61 1.48
CA PHE A 137 3.05 -4.42 2.70
C PHE A 137 4.22 -5.30 3.13
N LEU A 138 5.30 -5.39 2.35
CA LEU A 138 6.51 -6.11 2.71
C LEU A 138 7.01 -5.76 4.12
N HIS A 139 7.25 -6.78 4.93
CA HIS A 139 7.72 -6.62 6.30
C HIS A 139 9.09 -5.93 6.33
N PHE A 140 9.31 -5.08 7.33
CA PHE A 140 10.65 -4.57 7.61
C PHE A 140 11.60 -5.74 7.85
N PRO A 141 12.84 -5.69 7.30
CA PRO A 141 13.83 -6.72 7.57
C PRO A 141 14.07 -6.82 9.08
N ARG A 142 14.17 -8.05 9.59
CA ARG A 142 14.50 -8.31 11.00
C ARG A 142 15.91 -7.80 11.30
N PRO A 143 16.22 -7.53 12.59
CA PRO A 143 17.61 -7.32 13.00
C PRO A 143 18.48 -8.50 12.52
N GLY A 144 19.50 -8.23 11.70
CA GLY A 144 20.36 -9.25 11.08
C GLY A 144 20.03 -9.60 9.62
N GLU A 145 18.81 -9.31 9.14
CA GLU A 145 18.46 -9.39 7.71
C GLU A 145 18.84 -8.10 6.95
N ALA A 146 19.00 -7.00 7.68
CA ALA A 146 19.55 -5.76 7.13
C ALA A 146 21.05 -5.97 6.84
N GLY A 147 21.39 -6.10 5.56
CA GLY A 147 22.78 -6.17 5.11
C GLY A 147 23.58 -4.94 5.54
N ALA A 148 24.88 -5.13 5.78
CA ALA A 148 25.78 -4.01 6.00
C ALA A 148 25.79 -3.13 4.75
N TRP A 149 25.51 -1.84 4.91
CA TRP A 149 25.69 -0.85 3.85
C TRP A 149 27.14 -0.40 3.88
N TYR A 150 27.95 -1.01 3.02
CA TYR A 150 29.21 -0.48 2.50
C TYR A 150 29.79 -1.47 1.46
N PRO A 151 29.85 -1.15 0.14
CA PRO A 151 30.41 -2.05 -0.86
C PRO A 151 31.90 -1.84 -1.14
N GLY A 152 32.58 -0.95 -0.41
CA GLY A 152 33.86 -0.40 -0.87
C GLY A 152 35.09 -1.30 -0.77
N ILE A 153 34.97 -2.60 -0.49
CA ILE A 153 36.15 -3.50 -0.46
C ILE A 153 35.85 -4.88 -1.07
N GLU A 154 34.64 -5.42 -0.95
CA GLU A 154 34.42 -6.85 -1.22
C GLU A 154 34.16 -7.18 -2.70
N ASP A 155 33.61 -6.25 -3.50
CA ASP A 155 33.20 -6.50 -4.91
C ASP A 155 34.03 -5.73 -5.97
N GLY A 156 35.16 -5.13 -5.60
CA GLY A 156 36.05 -4.43 -6.54
C GLY A 156 35.45 -3.18 -7.21
N SER A 157 34.28 -2.74 -6.77
CA SER A 157 33.64 -1.49 -7.21
C SER A 157 34.26 -0.31 -6.47
N ASP A 158 34.73 0.71 -7.21
CA ASP A 158 35.32 1.95 -6.67
C ASP A 158 34.39 3.15 -6.96
N PRO A 159 33.27 3.29 -6.23
CA PRO A 159 32.33 4.38 -6.46
C PRO A 159 32.97 5.73 -6.11
N ALA A 160 32.81 6.73 -6.97
CA ALA A 160 33.35 8.08 -6.79
C ALA A 160 32.72 8.82 -5.60
N ASP A 161 31.46 8.49 -5.27
CA ASP A 161 30.76 9.05 -4.13
C ASP A 161 29.67 8.13 -3.54
N ILE A 162 29.02 8.61 -2.46
CA ILE A 162 27.95 7.90 -1.74
C ILE A 162 26.70 7.70 -2.62
N LEU A 163 26.45 8.59 -3.58
CA LEU A 163 25.28 8.50 -4.47
C LEU A 163 25.49 7.36 -5.47
N GLU A 164 26.66 7.29 -6.10
CA GLU A 164 27.02 6.20 -7.01
C GLU A 164 27.04 4.84 -6.28
N ALA A 165 27.59 4.79 -5.07
CA ALA A 165 27.55 3.59 -4.23
C ALA A 165 26.10 3.13 -3.93
N SER A 166 25.16 4.07 -3.75
CA SER A 166 23.74 3.74 -3.58
C SER A 166 23.13 3.17 -4.86
N THR A 167 23.40 3.78 -6.01
CA THR A 167 22.84 3.34 -7.30
C THR A 167 23.30 1.93 -7.67
N ILE A 168 24.58 1.60 -7.47
CA ILE A 168 25.12 0.26 -7.74
C ILE A 168 24.42 -0.79 -6.85
N MET A 169 24.29 -0.49 -5.55
CA MET A 169 23.63 -1.39 -4.59
C MET A 169 22.14 -1.57 -4.86
N ASP A 170 21.42 -0.48 -5.16
CA ASP A 170 20.00 -0.53 -5.50
C ASP A 170 19.76 -1.34 -6.79
N ALA A 171 20.72 -1.34 -7.73
CA ALA A 171 20.67 -2.17 -8.93
C ALA A 171 20.91 -3.66 -8.64
N ALA A 172 21.84 -3.99 -7.74
CA ALA A 172 22.16 -5.36 -7.33
C ALA A 172 21.04 -5.98 -6.47
N ASP A 173 20.49 -5.21 -5.54
CA ASP A 173 19.46 -5.62 -4.57
C ASP A 173 18.16 -4.81 -4.79
N ARG A 174 17.55 -4.91 -5.97
CA ARG A 174 16.38 -4.11 -6.38
C ARG A 174 15.21 -4.12 -5.38
N TRP A 175 15.06 -5.21 -4.63
CA TRP A 175 14.04 -5.33 -3.59
C TRP A 175 14.26 -4.34 -2.42
N ARG A 176 15.51 -3.97 -2.09
CA ARG A 176 15.85 -3.01 -1.03
C ARG A 176 15.43 -1.59 -1.37
N ASN A 177 15.36 -1.25 -2.66
CA ASN A 177 14.78 0.00 -3.16
C ASN A 177 13.29 -0.13 -3.53
N HIS A 178 12.62 -1.24 -3.18
CA HIS A 178 11.25 -1.53 -3.59
C HIS A 178 11.01 -1.40 -5.11
N PHE A 179 12.01 -1.74 -5.92
CA PHE A 179 11.91 -1.63 -7.38
C PHE A 179 11.53 -0.22 -7.86
N ARG A 180 11.86 0.85 -7.11
CA ARG A 180 11.44 2.22 -7.44
C ARG A 180 11.81 2.63 -8.87
N ASP A 181 12.98 2.21 -9.32
CA ASP A 181 13.52 2.56 -10.63
C ASP A 181 12.99 1.64 -11.75
N VAL A 182 12.42 0.48 -11.39
CA VAL A 182 11.92 -0.55 -12.31
C VAL A 182 10.63 -1.16 -11.76
N ALA A 183 9.61 -0.33 -11.51
CA ALA A 183 8.42 -0.75 -10.78
C ALA A 183 7.78 -2.01 -11.39
N GLY A 184 7.76 -2.11 -12.73
CA GLY A 184 7.22 -3.25 -13.49
C GLY A 184 7.88 -4.60 -13.20
N ASP A 185 9.13 -4.61 -12.76
CA ASP A 185 9.88 -5.83 -12.43
C ASP A 185 9.57 -6.34 -11.01
N CYS A 186 8.78 -5.60 -10.22
CA CYS A 186 8.45 -6.00 -8.87
C CYS A 186 7.65 -7.32 -8.89
N PRO A 187 8.13 -8.40 -8.24
CA PRO A 187 7.44 -9.70 -8.25
C PRO A 187 6.00 -9.63 -7.75
N ALA A 188 5.71 -8.69 -6.84
CA ALA A 188 4.37 -8.49 -6.30
C ALA A 188 3.39 -7.80 -7.29
N LEU A 189 3.87 -7.22 -8.39
CA LEU A 189 3.01 -6.83 -9.51
C LEU A 189 2.59 -8.02 -10.38
N GLY A 190 3.33 -9.13 -10.33
CA GLY A 190 2.98 -10.38 -11.00
C GLY A 190 1.85 -11.16 -10.32
N ILE A 191 1.45 -10.78 -9.10
CA ILE A 191 0.31 -11.36 -8.40
C ILE A 191 -0.96 -10.76 -9.02
N ALA A 192 -1.83 -11.62 -9.57
CA ALA A 192 -3.11 -11.20 -10.11
C ALA A 192 -3.94 -10.50 -9.01
N ARG A 193 -4.21 -9.21 -9.19
CA ARG A 193 -5.02 -8.40 -8.28
C ARG A 193 -6.42 -8.27 -8.83
N LEU A 194 -7.42 -8.13 -7.95
CA LEU A 194 -8.72 -7.64 -8.38
C LEU A 194 -8.51 -6.21 -8.90
N ARG A 195 -9.08 -5.89 -10.07
CA ARG A 195 -9.02 -4.52 -10.59
C ARG A 195 -9.82 -3.62 -9.64
N GLY A 196 -9.21 -2.53 -9.17
CA GLY A 196 -9.84 -1.61 -8.21
C GLY A 196 -9.67 -2.07 -6.77
N LYS A 197 -8.47 -1.89 -6.20
CA LYS A 197 -8.14 -2.13 -4.75
C LYS A 197 -9.17 -1.53 -3.79
N PHE A 198 -9.79 -0.47 -4.26
CA PHE A 198 -10.97 0.15 -3.71
C PHE A 198 -12.04 0.04 -4.78
N MET A 199 -13.10 -0.70 -4.50
CA MET A 199 -14.22 -0.84 -5.42
C MET A 199 -15.17 0.34 -5.16
N PRO A 200 -15.17 1.43 -5.96
CA PRO A 200 -16.36 2.28 -5.98
C PRO A 200 -17.53 1.39 -6.38
N SER A 201 -18.69 1.55 -5.75
CA SER A 201 -19.91 0.90 -6.22
C SER A 201 -20.10 1.24 -7.70
N SER A 202 -20.10 0.21 -8.54
CA SER A 202 -20.14 0.33 -10.00
C SER A 202 -21.26 1.23 -10.48
N SER A 203 -20.93 2.01 -11.50
CA SER A 203 -21.79 2.83 -12.36
C SER A 203 -22.98 2.08 -12.94
#